data_AF-A0A1R4HU27-F1
#
_entry.id   AF-A0A1R4HU27-F1
#
_cell.length_a   1.000
_cell.length_b   1.000
_cell.length_c   1.000
_cell.angle_alpha   90.00
_cell.angle_beta   90.00
_cell.angle_gamma   90.00
#
_symmetry.space_group_name_H-M   'P 1'
#
loop_
_entity.id
_entity.type
_entity.pdbx_description
1 polymer ?
#
loop_
_entity_poly.entity_id
_entity_poly.type
_entity_poly.pdbx_seq_one_letter_code
_entity_poly.pdbx_strand_id
1 'polypeptide(L)'
;MLGIELAPEAIAQFLTQRQTPVSRYTQAGFEISRQGSVELWCGDFFHLHIRQAAEVGAFYDRAALIALPPATRERYAFHLAQLVPPGAAGLLVSITHEGEGAGPPYSVPDQEVAQLFTPNFRVTLLEQGSPDERGRTESVWSLERRGPHK
;
A
#
# COMPACT_ATOMS: atom_id res chain seq x y z
N MET A 1 -14.06 -2.75 -1.04
CA MET A 1 -12.58 -2.58 -1.08
C MET A 1 -12.28 -1.41 -1.98
N LEU A 2 -11.46 -0.48 -1.50
CA LEU A 2 -10.98 0.67 -2.26
C LEU A 2 -9.51 0.42 -2.61
N GLY A 3 -9.16 0.54 -3.89
CA GLY A 3 -7.78 0.50 -4.37
C GLY A 3 -7.41 1.82 -5.02
N ILE A 4 -6.17 2.28 -4.79
CA ILE A 4 -5.58 3.42 -5.49
C ILE A 4 -4.53 2.88 -6.46
N GLU A 5 -4.59 3.32 -7.70
CA GLU A 5 -3.61 2.94 -8.73
C GLU A 5 -3.32 4.16 -9.62
N LEU A 6 -2.05 4.40 -9.92
CA LEU A 6 -1.63 5.51 -10.74
C LEU A 6 -1.73 5.17 -12.25
N ALA A 7 -1.48 3.91 -12.60
CA ALA A 7 -1.47 3.42 -13.98
C ALA A 7 -2.89 3.04 -14.47
N PRO A 8 -3.52 3.84 -15.35
CA PRO A 8 -4.85 3.53 -15.87
C PRO A 8 -4.88 2.20 -16.64
N GLU A 9 -3.77 1.78 -17.23
CA GLU A 9 -3.64 0.49 -17.93
C GLU A 9 -3.79 -0.70 -16.96
N ALA A 10 -3.23 -0.60 -15.75
CA ALA A 10 -3.34 -1.64 -14.73
C ALA A 10 -4.79 -1.78 -14.24
N ILE A 11 -5.50 -0.66 -14.06
CA ILE A 11 -6.93 -0.65 -13.76
C ILE A 11 -7.72 -1.31 -14.89
N ALA A 12 -7.46 -0.93 -16.15
CA ALA A 12 -8.14 -1.51 -17.30
C ALA A 12 -7.91 -3.03 -17.37
N GLN A 13 -6.68 -3.50 -17.17
CA GLN A 13 -6.33 -4.91 -17.14
C GLN A 13 -7.02 -5.66 -15.99
N PHE A 14 -7.14 -5.06 -14.81
CA PHE A 14 -7.86 -5.67 -13.69
C PHE A 14 -9.35 -5.87 -14.01
N LEU A 15 -9.99 -4.85 -14.58
CA LEU A 15 -11.43 -4.86 -14.86
C LEU A 15 -11.83 -5.91 -15.91
N THR A 16 -10.94 -6.26 -16.84
CA THR A 16 -11.22 -7.29 -17.88
C THR A 16 -11.20 -8.71 -17.34
N GLN A 17 -10.63 -8.95 -16.16
CA GLN A 17 -10.57 -10.29 -15.56
C GLN A 17 -11.93 -10.79 -15.08
N ARG A 18 -12.93 -9.90 -14.96
CA ARG A 18 -14.27 -10.22 -14.46
C ARG A 18 -15.33 -9.76 -15.44
N GLN A 19 -16.37 -10.56 -15.62
CA GLN A 19 -17.50 -10.25 -16.51
C GLN A 19 -18.60 -9.42 -15.83
N THR A 20 -18.26 -8.65 -14.79
CA THR A 20 -19.22 -7.82 -14.04
C THR A 20 -19.30 -6.41 -14.64
N PRO A 21 -20.48 -5.77 -14.71
CA PRO A 21 -20.60 -4.39 -15.18
C PRO A 21 -19.71 -3.43 -14.38
N VAL A 22 -19.13 -2.46 -15.09
CA VAL A 22 -18.27 -1.42 -14.51
C VAL A 22 -19.01 -0.09 -14.56
N SER A 23 -19.18 0.54 -13.40
CA SER A 23 -19.63 1.94 -13.30
C SER A 23 -18.42 2.86 -13.25
N ARG A 24 -18.46 4.00 -13.94
CA ARG A 24 -17.37 4.99 -13.95
C ARG A 24 -17.88 6.37 -13.56
N TYR A 25 -17.14 7.06 -12.71
CA TYR A 25 -17.47 8.40 -12.22
C TYR A 25 -16.23 9.09 -11.68
N THR A 26 -16.28 10.41 -11.57
CA THR A 26 -15.20 11.22 -10.99
C THR A 26 -15.56 11.65 -9.58
N GLN A 27 -14.61 11.57 -8.64
CA GLN A 27 -14.78 12.09 -7.29
C GLN A 27 -13.44 12.55 -6.72
N ALA A 28 -13.43 13.72 -6.06
CA ALA A 28 -12.24 14.27 -5.40
C ALA A 28 -10.99 14.35 -6.29
N GLY A 29 -11.16 14.53 -7.61
CA GLY A 29 -10.06 14.61 -8.57
C GLY A 29 -9.57 13.25 -9.11
N PHE A 30 -10.22 12.14 -8.75
CA PHE A 30 -9.91 10.80 -9.23
C PHE A 30 -10.95 10.32 -10.24
N GLU A 31 -10.50 9.62 -11.27
CA GLU A 31 -11.35 8.80 -12.12
C GLU A 31 -11.56 7.45 -11.44
N ILE A 32 -12.81 7.10 -11.13
CA ILE A 32 -13.15 5.92 -10.35
C ILE A 32 -13.85 4.90 -11.24
N SER A 33 -13.39 3.66 -11.18
CA SER A 33 -14.06 2.49 -11.76
C SER A 33 -14.54 1.56 -10.65
N ARG A 34 -15.85 1.34 -10.58
CA ARG A 34 -16.48 0.41 -9.65
C ARG A 34 -16.92 -0.85 -10.36
N GLN A 35 -16.48 -2.01 -9.87
CA GLN A 35 -16.89 -3.33 -10.34
C GLN A 35 -17.28 -4.20 -9.14
N GLY A 36 -18.59 -4.33 -8.90
CA GLY A 36 -19.12 -5.02 -7.72
C GLY A 36 -18.74 -4.34 -6.41
N SER A 37 -17.99 -5.05 -5.55
CA SER A 37 -17.53 -4.58 -4.24
C SER A 37 -16.15 -3.88 -4.27
N VAL A 38 -15.55 -3.74 -5.47
CA VAL A 38 -14.25 -3.11 -5.67
C VAL A 38 -14.44 -1.75 -6.32
N GLU A 39 -13.82 -0.73 -5.75
CA GLU A 39 -13.67 0.61 -6.33
C GLU A 39 -12.18 0.87 -6.55
N LEU A 40 -11.81 1.19 -7.80
CA LEU A 40 -10.45 1.54 -8.19
C LEU A 40 -10.41 3.02 -8.52
N TRP A 41 -9.61 3.77 -7.78
CA TRP A 41 -9.43 5.20 -7.92
C TRP A 41 -8.12 5.43 -8.66
N CYS A 42 -8.22 5.95 -9.88
CA CYS A 42 -7.08 6.24 -10.73
C CYS A 42 -6.45 7.58 -10.33
N GLY A 43 -5.24 7.56 -9.78
CA GLY A 43 -4.52 8.78 -9.41
C GLY A 43 -3.38 8.56 -8.44
N ASP A 44 -2.73 9.67 -8.08
CA ASP A 44 -1.62 9.67 -7.12
C ASP A 44 -2.14 9.42 -5.70
N PHE A 45 -1.59 8.39 -5.04
CA PHE A 45 -1.86 8.07 -3.63
C PHE A 45 -1.71 9.27 -2.71
N PHE A 46 -0.73 10.15 -2.97
CA PHE A 46 -0.49 11.35 -2.16
C PHE A 46 -1.58 12.42 -2.28
N HIS A 47 -2.51 12.29 -3.24
CA HIS A 47 -3.68 13.16 -3.36
C HIS A 47 -4.90 12.61 -2.62
N LEU A 48 -4.83 11.38 -2.09
CA LEU A 48 -5.90 10.84 -1.26
C LEU A 48 -5.96 11.61 0.06
N HIS A 49 -7.15 11.93 0.54
CA HIS A 49 -7.34 12.66 1.78
C HIS A 49 -8.14 11.83 2.79
N ILE A 50 -7.96 12.11 4.08
CA ILE A 50 -8.57 11.34 5.18
C ILE A 50 -10.10 11.22 5.05
N ARG A 51 -10.76 12.19 4.42
CA ARG A 51 -12.21 12.17 4.16
C ARG A 51 -12.63 11.01 3.24
N GLN A 52 -11.78 10.64 2.28
CA GLN A 52 -12.04 9.50 1.38
C GLN A 52 -11.65 8.16 2.03
N ALA A 53 -10.75 8.19 3.01
CA ALA A 53 -10.28 7.00 3.73
C ALA A 53 -10.95 6.80 5.11
N ALA A 54 -11.93 7.62 5.48
CA ALA A 54 -12.48 7.68 6.84
C ALA A 54 -13.10 6.35 7.32
N GLU A 55 -13.63 5.55 6.40
CA GLU A 55 -14.24 4.24 6.68
C GLU A 55 -13.25 3.07 6.50
N VAL A 56 -11.97 3.34 6.20
CA VAL A 56 -10.95 2.31 6.01
C VAL A 56 -10.57 1.73 7.37
N GLY A 57 -11.17 0.60 7.72
CA GLY A 57 -10.85 -0.15 8.94
C GLY A 57 -9.57 -0.99 8.82
N ALA A 58 -9.11 -1.26 7.60
CA ALA A 58 -7.85 -1.97 7.36
C ALA A 58 -7.23 -1.62 6.00
N PHE A 59 -5.91 -1.76 5.90
CA PHE A 59 -5.18 -1.58 4.64
C PHE A 59 -4.32 -2.80 4.28
N TYR A 60 -4.02 -2.93 3.00
CA TYR A 60 -3.10 -3.92 2.47
C TYR A 60 -2.13 -3.25 1.51
N ASP A 61 -0.84 -3.27 1.85
CA ASP A 61 0.24 -2.83 0.98
C ASP A 61 1.00 -4.07 0.49
N ARG A 62 0.75 -4.40 -0.78
CA ARG A 62 1.59 -5.29 -1.55
C ARG A 62 2.06 -4.53 -2.77
N ALA A 63 3.37 -4.41 -2.91
CA ALA A 63 4.01 -3.72 -4.02
C ALA A 63 3.87 -2.19 -4.06
N ALA A 64 3.28 -1.51 -3.07
CA ALA A 64 3.26 -0.04 -3.05
C ALA A 64 4.58 0.50 -2.46
N LEU A 65 4.91 0.15 -1.21
CA LEU A 65 6.16 0.62 -0.59
C LEU A 65 7.42 0.27 -1.41
N ILE A 66 7.51 -0.98 -1.86
CA ILE A 66 8.65 -1.49 -2.64
C ILE A 66 8.66 -0.97 -4.10
N ALA A 67 7.62 -0.26 -4.55
CA ALA A 67 7.64 0.45 -5.84
C ALA A 67 8.21 1.87 -5.73
N LEU A 68 8.39 2.39 -4.51
CA LEU A 68 8.83 3.76 -4.27
C LEU A 68 10.35 3.86 -4.12
N PRO A 69 10.98 4.91 -4.71
CA PRO A 69 12.38 5.19 -4.46
C PRO A 69 12.59 5.59 -2.98
N PRO A 70 13.80 5.38 -2.42
CA PRO A 70 14.07 5.59 -0.99
C PRO A 70 13.60 6.95 -0.45
N ALA A 71 13.85 8.03 -1.20
CA ALA A 71 13.49 9.39 -0.80
C ALA A 71 11.97 9.64 -0.66
N THR A 72 11.12 8.79 -1.24
CA THR A 72 9.66 8.94 -1.21
C THR A 72 9.00 8.12 -0.10
N ARG A 73 9.70 7.13 0.48
CA ARG A 73 9.10 6.16 1.41
C ARG A 73 8.72 6.76 2.75
N GLU A 74 9.50 7.70 3.28
CA GLU A 74 9.14 8.42 4.52
C GLU A 74 7.82 9.17 4.34
N ARG A 75 7.67 9.89 3.21
CA ARG A 75 6.42 10.58 2.87
C ARG A 75 5.27 9.59 2.74
N TYR A 76 5.50 8.43 2.13
CA TYR A 76 4.50 7.38 2.00
C TYR A 76 4.02 6.86 3.36
N ALA A 77 4.94 6.44 4.23
CA ALA A 77 4.59 5.90 5.54
C ALA A 77 3.86 6.94 6.42
N PHE A 78 4.30 8.20 6.37
CA PHE A 78 3.62 9.29 7.05
C PHE A 78 2.23 9.55 6.49
N HIS A 79 2.08 9.62 5.17
CA HIS A 79 0.79 9.86 4.53
C HIS A 79 -0.21 8.73 4.81
N LEU A 80 0.24 7.47 4.75
CA LEU A 80 -0.59 6.31 5.13
C LEU A 80 -1.09 6.43 6.57
N ALA A 81 -0.24 6.86 7.51
CA ALA A 81 -0.62 7.07 8.90
C ALA A 81 -1.66 8.19 9.11
N GLN A 82 -1.72 9.17 8.19
CA GLN A 82 -2.74 10.22 8.21
C GLN A 82 -4.09 9.76 7.63
N LEU A 83 -4.07 8.78 6.74
CA LEU A 83 -5.28 8.27 6.07
C LEU A 83 -6.07 7.30 6.96
N VAL A 84 -5.38 6.49 7.77
CA VAL A 84 -6.03 5.42 8.54
C VAL A 84 -6.32 5.84 9.99
N PRO A 85 -7.50 5.52 10.53
CA PRO A 85 -7.86 5.85 11.91
C PRO A 85 -7.05 5.02 12.94
N PRO A 86 -6.91 5.50 14.19
CA PRO A 86 -6.40 4.69 15.30
C PRO A 86 -7.05 3.30 15.39
N GLY A 87 -6.24 2.27 15.63
CA GLY A 87 -6.69 0.89 15.70
C GLY A 87 -6.89 0.22 14.34
N ALA A 88 -6.76 0.93 13.22
CA ALA A 88 -6.78 0.32 11.89
C ALA A 88 -5.65 -0.71 11.76
N ALA A 89 -5.99 -1.87 11.22
CA ALA A 89 -5.05 -2.96 10.97
C ALA A 89 -4.49 -2.88 9.55
N GLY A 90 -3.24 -3.28 9.39
CA GLY A 90 -2.51 -3.23 8.15
C GLY A 90 -1.72 -4.50 7.93
N LEU A 91 -1.67 -4.95 6.68
CA LEU A 91 -0.73 -5.96 6.24
C LEU A 91 0.19 -5.34 5.19
N LEU A 92 1.50 -5.41 5.41
CA LEU A 92 2.52 -4.91 4.50
C LEU A 92 3.41 -6.06 4.06
N VAL A 93 3.72 -6.11 2.77
CA VAL A 93 4.72 -7.03 2.20
C VAL A 93 5.93 -6.23 1.73
N SER A 94 7.09 -6.49 2.33
CA SER A 94 8.38 -5.94 1.87
C SER A 94 9.22 -7.02 1.19
N ILE A 95 10.21 -6.60 0.41
CA ILE A 95 11.16 -7.49 -0.26
C ILE A 95 12.56 -7.02 0.07
N THR A 96 13.44 -7.94 0.47
CA THR A 96 14.88 -7.68 0.66
C THR A 96 15.69 -8.47 -0.36
N HIS A 97 16.67 -7.83 -0.98
CA HIS A 97 17.68 -8.46 -1.83
C HIS A 97 18.98 -7.65 -1.84
N GLU A 98 20.11 -8.30 -2.17
CA GLU A 98 21.44 -7.68 -2.21
C GLU A 98 21.77 -6.98 -3.54
N GLY A 99 20.96 -7.18 -4.58
CA GLY A 99 21.22 -6.58 -5.89
C GLY A 99 21.09 -5.05 -5.88
N GLU A 100 22.03 -4.35 -6.53
CA GLU A 100 21.96 -2.92 -6.89
C GLU A 100 20.89 -2.68 -7.98
N GLY A 101 19.65 -3.08 -7.72
CA GLY A 101 18.54 -2.89 -8.65
C GLY A 101 18.00 -1.47 -8.57
N ALA A 102 17.97 -0.75 -9.70
CA ALA A 102 17.43 0.61 -9.83
C ALA A 102 15.89 0.74 -9.60
N GLY A 103 15.24 -0.28 -9.04
CA GLY A 103 13.80 -0.36 -8.80
C GLY A 103 13.02 -1.10 -9.89
N PRO A 104 11.69 -1.13 -9.77
CA PRO A 104 10.98 -1.89 -8.75
C PRO A 104 10.89 -3.40 -9.08
N PRO A 105 10.77 -4.29 -8.07
CA PRO A 105 10.71 -3.96 -6.65
C PRO A 105 12.08 -3.49 -6.14
N TYR A 106 12.10 -2.40 -5.39
CA TYR A 106 13.27 -1.98 -4.64
C TYR A 106 13.44 -2.87 -3.41
N SER A 107 14.69 -3.07 -3.00
CA SER A 107 15.01 -3.68 -1.70
C SER A 107 14.60 -2.74 -0.57
N VAL A 108 13.79 -3.25 0.35
CA VAL A 108 13.31 -2.59 1.56
C VAL A 108 13.57 -3.54 2.73
N PRO A 109 14.74 -3.42 3.39
CA PRO A 109 15.11 -4.29 4.49
C PRO A 109 14.22 -4.07 5.72
N ASP A 110 14.13 -5.09 6.55
CA ASP A 110 13.36 -5.10 7.80
C ASP A 110 13.63 -3.88 8.71
N GLN A 111 14.89 -3.45 8.77
CA GLN A 111 15.26 -2.26 9.54
C GLN A 111 14.61 -0.98 9.01
N GLU A 112 14.51 -0.84 7.68
CA GLU A 112 13.86 0.30 7.05
C GLU A 112 12.35 0.27 7.31
N VAL A 113 11.70 -0.89 7.21
CA VAL A 113 10.28 -1.05 7.57
C VAL A 113 10.05 -0.61 9.02
N ALA A 114 10.88 -1.06 9.95
CA ALA A 114 10.78 -0.66 11.35
C ALA A 114 10.93 0.87 11.53
N GLN A 115 11.90 1.49 10.87
CA GLN A 115 12.14 2.93 10.92
C GLN A 115 10.97 3.74 10.36
N LEU A 116 10.43 3.33 9.21
CA LEU A 116 9.34 4.03 8.53
C LEU A 116 8.03 3.98 9.32
N PHE A 117 7.69 2.83 9.90
CA PHE A 117 6.34 2.61 10.42
C PHE A 117 6.21 2.65 11.94
N THR A 118 7.26 2.32 12.72
CA THR A 118 7.18 2.36 14.20
C THR A 118 6.74 3.70 14.80
N PRO A 119 7.07 4.87 14.21
CA PRO A 119 6.59 6.15 14.74
C PRO A 119 5.06 6.26 14.84
N ASN A 120 4.33 5.63 13.92
CA ASN A 120 2.86 5.76 13.84
C ASN A 120 2.12 4.43 14.04
N PHE A 121 2.81 3.30 13.97
CA PHE A 121 2.23 1.96 14.03
C PHE A 121 2.92 1.11 15.09
N ARG A 122 2.18 0.13 15.63
CA ARG A 122 2.78 -1.08 16.22
C ARG A 122 3.11 -2.00 15.05
N VAL A 123 4.39 -2.32 14.88
CA VAL A 123 4.89 -3.12 13.75
C VAL A 123 5.31 -4.49 14.27
N THR A 124 4.81 -5.56 13.65
CA THR A 124 5.12 -6.94 14.00
C THR A 124 5.48 -7.72 12.74
N LEU A 125 6.67 -8.33 12.69
CA LEU A 125 7.01 -9.30 11.65
C LEU A 125 6.19 -10.57 11.90
N LEU A 126 5.36 -10.95 10.93
CA LEU A 126 4.52 -12.15 11.00
C LEU A 126 5.23 -13.35 10.39
N GLU A 127 5.88 -13.15 9.25
CA GLU A 127 6.52 -14.20 8.48
C GLU A 127 7.68 -13.62 7.67
N GLN A 128 8.72 -14.43 7.50
CA GLN A 128 9.81 -14.16 6.59
C GLN A 128 10.06 -15.41 5.76
N GLY A 129 9.97 -15.28 4.44
CA GLY A 129 10.16 -16.37 3.51
C GLY A 129 11.62 -16.79 3.36
N SER A 130 11.84 -17.87 2.62
CA SER A 130 13.16 -18.19 2.07
C SER A 130 13.43 -17.35 0.81
N PRO A 131 14.71 -17.10 0.46
CA PRO A 131 15.06 -16.46 -0.80
C PRO A 131 14.48 -17.23 -2.00
N ASP A 132 13.92 -16.49 -2.96
CA ASP A 132 13.48 -17.04 -4.25
C ASP A 132 14.68 -17.31 -5.20
N GLU A 133 14.41 -17.78 -6.42
CA GLU A 133 15.43 -18.04 -7.45
C GLU A 133 16.25 -16.79 -7.84
N ARG A 134 15.75 -15.59 -7.51
CA ARG A 134 16.39 -14.30 -7.77
C ARG A 134 17.07 -13.74 -6.52
N GLY A 135 17.14 -14.51 -5.44
CA GLY A 135 17.72 -14.11 -4.16
C GLY A 135 16.87 -13.08 -3.40
N ARG A 136 15.57 -13.00 -3.67
CA ARG A 136 14.66 -12.08 -2.99
C ARG A 136 13.96 -12.77 -1.84
N THR A 137 13.96 -12.12 -0.68
CA THR A 137 13.25 -12.58 0.51
C THR A 137 12.04 -11.69 0.73
N GLU A 138 10.84 -12.28 0.78
CA GLU A 138 9.63 -11.57 1.17
C GLU A 138 9.44 -11.60 2.70
N SER A 139 9.08 -10.46 3.28
CA SER A 139 8.73 -10.32 4.70
C SER A 139 7.29 -9.78 4.81
N VAL A 140 6.49 -10.40 5.67
CA VAL A 140 5.08 -10.04 5.91
C VAL A 140 4.94 -9.41 7.29
N TRP A 141 4.35 -8.22 7.34
CA TRP A 141 4.26 -7.40 8.53
C TRP A 141 2.82 -7.07 8.89
N SER A 142 2.49 -7.16 10.18
CA SER A 142 1.29 -6.55 10.74
C SER A 142 1.61 -5.13 11.22
N LEU A 143 0.76 -4.17 10.84
CA LEU A 143 0.82 -2.78 11.26
C LEU A 143 -0.50 -2.42 11.94
N GLU A 144 -0.45 -1.99 13.20
CA GLU A 144 -1.65 -1.48 13.89
C GLU A 144 -1.47 0.01 14.17
N ARG A 145 -2.40 0.84 13.68
CA ARG A 145 -2.30 2.29 13.83
C ARG A 145 -2.38 2.68 15.30
N ARG A 146 -1.34 3.34 15.81
CA ARG A 146 -1.32 3.89 17.18
C ARG A 146 -2.41 4.97 17.32
N GLY A 147 -3.16 4.93 18.41
CA GLY A 147 -4.00 6.06 18.82
C GLY A 147 -3.20 7.13 19.58
N PRO A 148 -3.76 8.34 19.75
CA PRO A 148 -3.25 9.27 20.75
C PRO A 148 -3.22 8.54 22.10
N HIS A 149 -2.04 8.46 22.70
CA HIS A 149 -1.80 7.71 23.92
C HIS A 149 -2.84 8.06 25.00
N LYS A 150 -3.40 7.01 25.63
CA LYS A 150 -3.61 7.05 27.08
C LYS A 150 -2.27 6.80 27.74
#